data_AF-A0A7C4BGN9-F1
#
_entry.id   AF-A0A7C4BGN9-F1
#
_cell.length_a   1.000
_cell.length_b   1.000
_cell.length_c   1.000
_cell.angle_alpha   90.00
_cell.angle_beta   90.00
_cell.angle_gamma   90.00
#
_symmetry.space_group_name_H-M   'P 1'
#
loop_
_entity.id
_entity.type
_entity.pdbx_description
1 polymer ?
#
loop_
_entity_poly.entity_id
_entity_poly.type
_entity_poly.pdbx_seq_one_letter_code
_entity_poly.pdbx_strand_id
1 'polypeptide(L)'
;MRRLILFFLLLRLTAGAQEVTPALKPYTVSKNLTEVANLTQFSLSPAAKELLAKNLFVVVPASHWQPFFVYEDNEYKELPSFITTDSVLHLYHLFFNFALRQLEEEKLYPLAKEFTSSLHRQCLKTYRNAPTPELKDAARRNLAYVTVAANLLGVDVQKEAAVSEMVSDELDLIREHEGWLKGSIFPYRVDYTQFVPRGHYTRSEELKKYFLGMMWYGLVPFAPRWKDPLTPAPEVVRQALLLVRDISEANLTQKWDALYTPINFFVGFSDDLRPDEVLALSQAVFGKKPSLSGFADEAKFARFADNFLKLRMPSIKPKIYNELGSLSPFPDPDTPQLRLLGQRYVPDSEILQELVGIDREAFLKETGRMLPMGLDVMAVCGSQRAAWLLDELYKEPDKWSGYLQARKKLTEKFDSIGEDGWTRNLYWHGCMS
;
A
#
# COMPACT_ATOMS: atom_id res chain seq x y z
N MET A 1 7.93 53.32 19.85
CA MET A 1 6.67 52.57 19.66
C MET A 1 6.58 52.06 18.23
N ARG A 2 6.72 50.75 18.03
CA ARG A 2 6.19 50.03 16.86
C ARG A 2 5.62 48.73 17.40
N ARG A 3 4.30 48.58 17.37
CA ARG A 3 3.59 47.34 17.74
C ARG A 3 3.56 46.45 16.50
N LEU A 4 3.92 45.18 16.65
CA LEU A 4 3.80 44.18 15.60
C LEU A 4 2.33 43.75 15.50
N ILE A 5 1.75 43.78 14.30
CA ILE A 5 0.41 43.27 13.98
C ILE A 5 0.61 42.24 12.86
N LEU A 6 0.05 41.03 13.02
CA LEU A 6 0.08 39.97 12.03
C LEU A 6 -1.03 40.19 11.00
N PHE A 7 -0.70 40.13 9.70
CA PHE A 7 -1.67 40.21 8.60
C PHE A 7 -1.99 38.81 8.05
N PHE A 8 -3.26 38.60 7.67
CA PHE A 8 -3.72 37.47 6.87
C PHE A 8 -3.41 37.70 5.38
N LEU A 9 -2.83 36.70 4.72
CA LEU A 9 -2.71 36.65 3.26
C LEU A 9 -3.39 35.37 2.75
N LEU A 10 -4.44 35.53 1.97
CA LEU A 10 -5.05 34.47 1.17
C LEU A 10 -4.19 34.25 -0.08
N LEU A 11 -3.51 33.12 -0.17
CA LEU A 11 -2.72 32.73 -1.34
C LEU A 11 -3.49 31.71 -2.19
N ARG A 12 -3.64 32.05 -3.48
CA ARG A 12 -3.87 31.07 -4.55
C ARG A 12 -2.60 30.22 -4.65
N LEU A 13 -2.72 28.90 -4.48
CA LEU A 13 -1.64 27.94 -4.68
C LEU A 13 -1.37 27.77 -6.19
N THR A 14 -0.40 28.52 -6.70
CA THR A 14 0.43 28.07 -7.82
C THR A 14 1.69 27.47 -7.20
N ALA A 15 1.93 26.18 -7.39
CA ALA A 15 3.10 25.47 -6.89
C ALA A 15 4.37 25.91 -7.64
N GLY A 16 4.88 27.09 -7.29
CA GLY A 16 6.30 27.40 -7.38
C GLY A 16 6.77 27.56 -5.94
N ALA A 17 7.81 26.83 -5.54
CA ALA A 17 8.47 27.07 -4.26
C ALA A 17 8.98 28.52 -4.27
N GLN A 18 8.20 29.44 -3.70
CA GLN A 18 8.64 30.80 -3.51
C GLN A 18 9.73 30.73 -2.45
N GLU A 19 10.97 31.07 -2.80
CA GLU A 19 12.05 31.21 -1.83
C GLU A 19 11.66 32.31 -0.83
N VAL A 20 11.05 31.91 0.29
CA VAL A 20 10.76 32.83 1.38
C VAL A 20 12.08 33.12 2.07
N THR A 21 12.68 34.26 1.74
CA THR A 21 13.84 34.76 2.49
C THR A 21 13.33 35.25 3.84
N PRO A 22 13.81 34.70 4.98
CA PRO A 22 13.38 35.17 6.29
C PRO A 22 13.73 36.66 6.45
N ALA A 23 12.70 37.50 6.54
CA ALA A 23 12.88 38.96 6.65
C ALA A 23 13.17 39.42 8.09
N LEU A 24 13.08 38.50 9.07
CA LEU A 24 13.29 38.82 10.47
C LEU A 24 14.78 38.83 10.79
N LYS A 25 15.31 40.00 11.10
CA LYS A 25 16.70 40.12 11.60
C LYS A 25 16.84 39.35 12.92
N PRO A 26 17.97 38.67 13.16
CA PRO A 26 18.25 38.09 14.47
C PRO A 26 18.10 39.16 15.55
N TYR A 27 17.39 38.82 16.62
CA TYR A 27 17.22 39.67 17.79
C TYR A 27 17.48 38.85 19.04
N THR A 28 17.69 39.53 20.15
CA THR A 28 17.82 38.92 21.48
C THR A 28 16.80 39.56 22.41
N VAL A 29 16.42 38.84 23.45
CA VAL A 29 15.56 39.33 24.51
C VAL A 29 16.33 39.37 25.82
N SER A 30 15.93 40.27 26.70
CA SER A 30 16.47 40.35 28.05
C SER A 30 16.12 39.09 28.86
N LYS A 31 16.92 38.74 29.87
CA LYS A 31 16.64 37.59 30.75
C LYS A 31 15.30 37.69 31.48
N ASN A 32 14.81 38.90 31.70
CA ASN A 32 13.52 39.21 32.30
C ASN A 32 12.39 39.31 31.27
N LEU A 33 12.66 39.08 29.97
CA LEU A 33 11.68 38.98 28.89
C LEU A 33 10.76 40.21 28.78
N THR A 34 11.26 41.40 29.14
CA THR A 34 10.46 42.64 29.13
C THR A 34 9.99 43.05 27.73
N GLU A 35 10.65 42.54 26.70
CA GLU A 35 10.29 42.74 25.30
C GLU A 35 9.12 41.84 24.84
N VAL A 36 8.74 40.82 25.62
CA VAL A 36 7.67 39.86 25.27
C VAL A 36 6.32 40.41 25.71
N ALA A 37 5.55 40.96 24.76
CA ALA A 37 4.33 41.72 25.02
C ALA A 37 3.19 40.93 25.72
N ASN A 38 3.12 39.62 25.51
CA ASN A 38 2.07 38.75 26.04
C ASN A 38 2.55 37.80 27.15
N LEU A 39 3.73 38.05 27.74
CA LEU A 39 4.31 37.16 28.76
C LEU A 39 3.38 36.89 29.94
N THR A 40 2.58 37.88 30.34
CA THR A 40 1.63 37.79 31.46
C THR A 40 0.44 36.88 31.19
N GLN A 41 0.20 36.53 29.92
CA GLN A 41 -0.88 35.60 29.52
C GLN A 41 -0.46 34.13 29.69
N PHE A 42 0.81 33.86 30.00
CA PHE A 42 1.35 32.51 30.17
C PHE A 42 1.90 32.28 31.57
N SER A 43 1.58 31.12 32.16
CA SER A 43 2.20 30.65 33.40
C SER A 43 3.43 29.80 33.10
N LEU A 44 4.58 30.46 32.94
CA LEU A 44 5.87 29.78 32.67
C LEU A 44 6.67 29.55 33.96
N SER A 45 7.24 28.34 34.10
CA SER A 45 8.21 28.04 35.16
C SER A 45 9.49 28.86 35.01
N PRO A 46 10.29 29.05 36.07
CA PRO A 46 11.58 29.75 35.97
C PRO A 46 12.50 29.16 34.89
N ALA A 47 12.60 27.83 34.82
CA ALA A 47 13.38 27.13 33.80
C ALA A 47 12.86 27.39 32.38
N ALA A 48 11.52 27.44 32.19
CA ALA A 48 10.94 27.74 30.90
C ALA A 48 11.24 29.19 30.45
N LYS A 49 11.25 30.15 31.39
CA LYS A 49 11.64 31.55 31.10
C LYS A 49 13.11 31.66 30.69
N GLU A 50 14.00 30.92 31.36
CA GLU A 50 15.42 30.89 31.00
C GLU A 50 15.64 30.31 29.60
N LEU A 51 14.96 29.20 29.27
CA LEU A 51 15.01 28.60 27.94
C LEU A 51 14.42 29.53 26.88
N LEU A 52 13.31 30.20 27.18
CA LEU A 52 12.70 31.18 26.27
C LEU A 52 13.64 32.37 26.03
N ALA A 53 14.30 32.89 27.06
CA ALA A 53 15.27 33.99 26.90
C ALA A 53 16.50 33.57 26.08
N LYS A 54 16.95 32.32 26.25
CA LYS A 54 18.12 31.77 25.56
C LYS A 54 17.84 31.41 24.10
N ASN A 55 16.72 30.74 23.85
CA ASN A 55 16.42 30.11 22.57
C ASN A 55 15.36 30.87 21.76
N LEU A 56 14.72 31.89 22.34
CA LEU A 56 13.53 32.57 21.81
C LEU A 56 12.34 31.63 21.55
N PHE A 57 12.40 30.42 22.13
CA PHE A 57 11.40 29.38 22.03
C PHE A 57 11.52 28.45 23.23
N VAL A 58 10.38 27.95 23.70
CA VAL A 58 10.33 26.95 24.76
C VAL A 58 9.19 25.99 24.50
N VAL A 59 9.43 24.70 24.74
CA VAL A 59 8.38 23.67 24.75
C VAL A 59 7.91 23.49 26.17
N VAL A 60 6.60 23.58 26.39
CA VAL A 60 5.98 23.33 27.69
C VAL A 60 4.97 22.19 27.58
N PRO A 61 4.74 21.41 28.65
CA PRO A 61 3.71 20.39 28.65
C PRO A 61 2.33 21.01 28.34
N ALA A 62 1.55 20.31 27.51
CA ALA A 62 0.18 20.66 27.18
C ALA A 62 -0.72 19.44 27.38
N SER A 63 -1.97 19.65 27.80
CA SER A 63 -2.98 18.61 28.01
C SER A 63 -3.99 18.51 26.86
N HIS A 64 -3.78 19.26 25.79
CA HIS A 64 -4.65 19.23 24.62
C HIS A 64 -4.39 17.98 23.79
N TRP A 65 -5.46 17.28 23.40
CA TRP A 65 -5.37 16.06 22.59
C TRP A 65 -5.15 16.31 21.10
N GLN A 66 -5.54 17.50 20.63
CA GLN A 66 -5.46 17.89 19.22
C GLN A 66 -5.09 19.38 19.10
N PRO A 67 -4.40 19.77 18.00
CA PRO A 67 -3.99 21.16 17.79
C PRO A 67 -5.14 22.17 17.77
N PHE A 68 -6.34 21.76 17.32
CA PHE A 68 -7.47 22.66 17.21
C PHE A 68 -7.91 23.25 18.56
N PHE A 69 -7.75 22.50 19.66
CA PHE A 69 -8.05 23.02 21.00
C PHE A 69 -7.13 24.19 21.37
N VAL A 70 -5.87 24.15 20.92
CA VAL A 70 -4.92 25.25 21.11
C VAL A 70 -5.37 26.48 20.32
N TYR A 71 -5.85 26.29 19.10
CA TYR A 71 -6.31 27.39 18.25
C TYR A 71 -7.59 28.03 18.77
N GLU A 72 -8.54 27.22 19.24
CA GLU A 72 -9.76 27.70 19.90
C GLU A 72 -9.44 28.47 21.19
N ASP A 73 -8.59 27.91 22.06
CA ASP A 73 -8.15 28.60 23.28
C ASP A 73 -7.46 29.92 22.97
N ASN A 74 -6.63 29.95 21.93
CA ASN A 74 -5.95 31.15 21.49
C ASN A 74 -6.92 32.21 21.00
N GLU A 75 -7.97 31.83 20.25
CA GLU A 75 -9.00 32.74 19.80
C GLU A 75 -9.74 33.38 20.98
N TYR A 76 -10.21 32.57 21.95
CA TYR A 76 -10.89 33.07 23.15
C TYR A 76 -10.02 33.98 24.02
N LYS A 77 -8.70 33.74 24.04
CA LYS A 77 -7.74 34.49 24.86
C LYS A 77 -7.05 35.62 24.10
N GLU A 78 -7.42 35.85 22.84
CA GLU A 78 -6.76 36.81 21.93
C GLU A 78 -5.23 36.58 21.80
N LEU A 79 -4.81 35.31 21.88
CA LEU A 79 -3.42 34.88 21.70
C LEU A 79 -3.11 34.65 20.21
N PRO A 80 -1.95 35.12 19.72
CA PRO A 80 -1.52 34.78 18.37
C PRO A 80 -1.25 33.28 18.21
N SER A 81 -1.85 32.65 17.20
CA SER A 81 -1.59 31.25 16.85
C SER A 81 -0.43 31.13 15.87
N PHE A 82 0.47 30.18 16.15
CA PHE A 82 1.44 29.71 15.17
C PHE A 82 0.87 28.48 14.46
N ILE A 83 0.49 28.66 13.19
CA ILE A 83 -0.09 27.60 12.36
C ILE A 83 1.01 27.00 11.52
N THR A 84 1.27 25.72 11.70
CA THR A 84 2.22 24.95 10.88
C THR A 84 1.49 24.24 9.74
N THR A 85 2.27 23.78 8.77
CA THR A 85 1.80 22.89 7.70
C THR A 85 1.13 21.62 8.25
N ASP A 86 1.52 21.18 9.44
CA ASP A 86 0.97 19.98 10.09
C ASP A 86 -0.54 20.08 10.29
N SER A 87 -1.08 21.27 10.52
CA SER A 87 -2.53 21.46 10.66
C SER A 87 -3.28 21.22 9.35
N VAL A 88 -2.70 21.68 8.24
CA VAL A 88 -3.26 21.45 6.90
C VAL A 88 -3.14 19.97 6.51
N LEU A 89 -1.97 19.37 6.75
CA LEU A 89 -1.73 17.95 6.49
C LEU A 89 -2.62 17.05 7.35
N HIS A 90 -2.84 17.39 8.62
CA HIS A 90 -3.74 16.65 9.49
C HIS A 90 -5.18 16.70 9.00
N LEU A 91 -5.68 17.89 8.64
CA LEU A 91 -7.01 18.03 8.05
C LEU A 91 -7.14 17.25 6.76
N TYR A 92 -6.13 17.33 5.88
CA TYR A 92 -6.08 16.54 4.65
C TYR A 92 -6.20 15.04 4.95
N HIS A 93 -5.42 14.52 5.90
CA HIS A 93 -5.46 13.11 6.29
C HIS A 93 -6.82 12.68 6.85
N LEU A 94 -7.48 13.55 7.64
CA LEU A 94 -8.84 13.28 8.14
C LEU A 94 -9.85 13.20 7.00
N PHE A 95 -9.81 14.15 6.05
CA PHE A 95 -10.68 14.15 4.88
C PHE A 95 -10.41 12.94 3.97
N PHE A 96 -9.16 12.63 3.69
CA PHE A 96 -8.74 11.47 2.91
C PHE A 96 -9.28 10.18 3.51
N ASN A 97 -9.03 9.94 4.81
CA ASN A 97 -9.51 8.74 5.50
C ASN A 97 -11.04 8.67 5.59
N PHE A 98 -11.72 9.81 5.75
CA PHE A 98 -13.16 9.85 5.76
C PHE A 98 -13.73 9.48 4.39
N ALA A 99 -13.23 10.11 3.33
CA ALA A 99 -13.69 9.86 1.96
C ALA A 99 -13.41 8.43 1.51
N LEU A 100 -12.21 7.90 1.79
CA LEU A 100 -11.84 6.53 1.45
C LEU A 100 -12.75 5.52 2.16
N ARG A 101 -12.95 5.69 3.48
CA ARG A 101 -13.83 4.80 4.25
C ARG A 101 -15.26 4.81 3.71
N GLN A 102 -15.82 5.98 3.43
CA GLN A 102 -17.18 6.10 2.89
C GLN A 102 -17.29 5.44 1.51
N LEU A 103 -16.30 5.66 0.64
CA LEU A 103 -16.23 5.02 -0.67
C LEU A 103 -16.18 3.49 -0.54
N GLU A 104 -15.32 2.97 0.34
CA GLU A 104 -15.14 1.54 0.56
C GLU A 104 -16.42 0.88 1.11
N GLU A 105 -17.01 1.47 2.14
CA GLU A 105 -18.18 0.93 2.83
C GLU A 105 -19.46 1.05 1.99
N GLU A 106 -19.75 2.24 1.44
CA GLU A 106 -21.02 2.51 0.79
C GLU A 106 -21.06 2.11 -0.70
N LYS A 107 -19.90 2.06 -1.37
CA LYS A 107 -19.84 1.84 -2.83
C LYS A 107 -19.06 0.59 -3.20
N LEU A 108 -17.81 0.46 -2.75
CA LEU A 108 -16.93 -0.61 -3.21
C LEU A 108 -17.30 -1.96 -2.59
N TYR A 109 -17.74 -2.01 -1.32
CA TYR A 109 -18.14 -3.26 -0.70
C TYR A 109 -19.37 -3.90 -1.38
N PRO A 110 -20.50 -3.19 -1.61
CA PRO A 110 -21.60 -3.73 -2.41
C PRO A 110 -21.17 -4.16 -3.81
N LEU A 111 -20.36 -3.35 -4.49
CA LEU A 111 -19.88 -3.67 -5.84
C LEU A 111 -18.98 -4.93 -5.84
N ALA A 112 -18.14 -5.10 -4.83
CA ALA A 112 -17.27 -6.28 -4.68
C ALA A 112 -18.12 -7.53 -4.50
N LYS A 113 -19.17 -7.47 -3.69
CA LYS A 113 -20.13 -8.57 -3.51
C LYS A 113 -20.80 -8.96 -4.84
N GLU A 114 -21.28 -7.98 -5.60
CA GLU A 114 -21.90 -8.22 -6.91
C GLU A 114 -20.92 -8.81 -7.93
N PHE A 115 -19.71 -8.28 -7.99
CA PHE A 115 -18.64 -8.74 -8.85
C PHE A 115 -18.31 -10.19 -8.52
N THR A 116 -18.03 -10.51 -7.25
CA THR A 116 -17.70 -11.86 -6.78
C THR A 116 -18.84 -12.85 -7.02
N SER A 117 -20.09 -12.47 -6.76
CA SER A 117 -21.25 -13.32 -7.02
C SER A 117 -21.39 -13.67 -8.51
N SER A 118 -21.16 -12.68 -9.38
CA SER A 118 -21.27 -12.86 -10.83
C SER A 118 -20.11 -13.68 -11.39
N LEU A 119 -18.90 -13.42 -10.91
CA LEU A 119 -17.70 -14.17 -11.27
C LEU A 119 -17.83 -15.63 -10.82
N HIS A 120 -18.32 -15.88 -9.60
CA HIS A 120 -18.56 -17.23 -9.09
C HIS A 120 -19.49 -18.02 -10.01
N ARG A 121 -20.64 -17.43 -10.42
CA ARG A 121 -21.56 -18.08 -11.35
C ARG A 121 -20.88 -18.45 -12.68
N GLN A 122 -19.99 -17.60 -13.17
CA GLN A 122 -19.26 -17.88 -14.41
C GLN A 122 -18.19 -18.97 -14.22
N CYS A 123 -17.40 -18.92 -13.14
CA CYS A 123 -16.43 -19.96 -12.82
C CYS A 123 -17.09 -21.33 -12.61
N LEU A 124 -18.28 -21.37 -12.02
CA LEU A 124 -19.05 -22.61 -11.87
C LEU A 124 -19.46 -23.20 -13.22
N LYS A 125 -19.91 -22.36 -14.16
CA LYS A 125 -20.20 -22.79 -15.54
C LYS A 125 -18.95 -23.30 -16.24
N THR A 126 -17.82 -22.62 -16.06
CA THR A 126 -16.54 -23.02 -16.66
C THR A 126 -16.06 -24.35 -16.09
N TYR A 127 -16.14 -24.55 -14.78
CA TYR A 127 -15.80 -25.83 -14.12
C TYR A 127 -16.63 -27.01 -14.64
N ARG A 128 -17.95 -26.83 -14.80
CA ARG A 128 -18.84 -27.89 -15.28
C ARG A 128 -18.60 -28.27 -16.75
N ASN A 129 -18.15 -27.33 -17.57
CA ASN A 129 -18.00 -27.50 -19.01
C ASN A 129 -16.53 -27.66 -19.48
N ALA A 130 -15.55 -27.66 -18.57
CA ALA A 130 -14.15 -27.79 -18.91
C ALA A 130 -13.87 -29.13 -19.64
N PRO A 131 -13.26 -29.09 -20.84
CA PRO A 131 -13.23 -30.24 -21.75
C PRO A 131 -12.11 -31.24 -21.45
N THR A 132 -11.02 -30.80 -20.80
CA THR A 132 -9.88 -31.67 -20.44
C THR A 132 -9.69 -31.72 -18.92
N PRO A 133 -9.05 -32.77 -18.39
CA PRO A 133 -8.73 -32.87 -16.96
C PRO A 133 -7.94 -31.66 -16.43
N GLU A 134 -6.97 -31.14 -17.19
CA GLU A 134 -6.09 -30.04 -16.79
C GLU A 134 -6.85 -28.72 -16.69
N LEU A 135 -7.72 -28.44 -17.69
CA LEU A 135 -8.61 -27.28 -17.65
C LEU A 135 -9.66 -27.41 -16.55
N LYS A 136 -10.14 -28.62 -16.29
CA LYS A 136 -11.12 -28.88 -15.23
C LYS A 136 -10.52 -28.69 -13.84
N ASP A 137 -9.27 -29.11 -13.62
CA ASP A 137 -8.58 -28.83 -12.36
C ASP A 137 -8.34 -27.33 -12.16
N ALA A 138 -7.85 -26.63 -13.19
CA ALA A 138 -7.67 -25.18 -13.12
C ALA A 138 -9.00 -24.43 -12.87
N ALA A 139 -10.08 -24.82 -13.56
CA ALA A 139 -11.41 -24.24 -13.33
C ALA A 139 -11.94 -24.54 -11.92
N ARG A 140 -11.67 -25.74 -11.38
CA ARG A 140 -12.01 -26.13 -10.01
C ARG A 140 -11.29 -25.25 -8.98
N ARG A 141 -10.00 -25.02 -9.16
CA ARG A 141 -9.20 -24.13 -8.29
C ARG A 141 -9.66 -22.68 -8.39
N ASN A 142 -10.04 -22.19 -9.57
CA ASN A 142 -10.65 -20.86 -9.72
C ASN A 142 -12.01 -20.76 -9.02
N LEU A 143 -12.84 -21.78 -9.14
CA LEU A 143 -14.11 -21.85 -8.39
C LEU A 143 -13.85 -21.79 -6.88
N ALA A 144 -12.88 -22.54 -6.37
CA ALA A 144 -12.46 -22.46 -4.96
C ALA A 144 -11.98 -21.05 -4.59
N TYR A 145 -11.09 -20.45 -5.39
CA TYR A 145 -10.54 -19.11 -5.18
C TYR A 145 -11.62 -18.03 -5.05
N VAL A 146 -12.62 -18.06 -5.95
CA VAL A 146 -13.74 -17.10 -5.92
C VAL A 146 -14.71 -17.43 -4.78
N THR A 147 -14.87 -18.70 -4.41
CA THR A 147 -15.71 -19.11 -3.27
C THR A 147 -15.12 -18.67 -1.94
N VAL A 148 -13.79 -18.73 -1.76
CA VAL A 148 -13.11 -18.16 -0.59
C VAL A 148 -13.44 -16.67 -0.48
N ALA A 149 -13.24 -15.91 -1.55
CA ALA A 149 -13.58 -14.49 -1.58
C ALA A 149 -15.06 -14.20 -1.27
N ALA A 150 -15.98 -15.02 -1.80
CA ALA A 150 -17.40 -14.91 -1.52
C ALA A 150 -17.71 -15.07 -0.03
N ASN A 151 -17.09 -16.04 0.64
CA ASN A 151 -17.22 -16.24 2.09
C ASN A 151 -16.68 -15.04 2.88
N LEU A 152 -15.48 -14.55 2.53
CA LEU A 152 -14.87 -13.38 3.19
C LEU A 152 -15.73 -12.12 3.05
N LEU A 153 -16.35 -11.92 1.88
CA LEU A 153 -17.23 -10.79 1.60
C LEU A 153 -18.66 -10.98 2.15
N GLY A 154 -19.00 -12.14 2.71
CA GLY A 154 -20.35 -12.45 3.18
C GLY A 154 -21.37 -12.51 2.03
N VAL A 155 -21.00 -13.11 0.91
CA VAL A 155 -21.85 -13.38 -0.26
C VAL A 155 -22.27 -14.85 -0.21
N ASP A 156 -23.58 -15.10 -0.23
CA ASP A 156 -24.09 -16.45 -0.40
C ASP A 156 -23.96 -16.87 -1.87
N VAL A 157 -23.27 -17.98 -2.10
CA VAL A 157 -22.99 -18.53 -3.43
C VAL A 157 -23.31 -20.02 -3.45
N GLN A 158 -23.60 -20.54 -4.65
CA GLN A 158 -23.89 -21.96 -4.82
C GLN A 158 -22.70 -22.81 -4.36
N LYS A 159 -22.92 -23.61 -3.31
CA LYS A 159 -21.93 -24.56 -2.81
C LYS A 159 -21.72 -25.68 -3.81
N GLU A 160 -20.46 -26.08 -3.99
CA GLU A 160 -20.06 -27.18 -4.87
C GLU A 160 -19.12 -28.10 -4.08
N ALA A 161 -19.49 -29.38 -3.95
CA ALA A 161 -18.79 -30.32 -3.08
C ALA A 161 -17.31 -30.47 -3.49
N ALA A 162 -17.02 -30.39 -4.79
CA ALA A 162 -15.69 -30.56 -5.36
C ALA A 162 -14.65 -29.50 -4.94
N VAL A 163 -15.09 -28.38 -4.35
CA VAL A 163 -14.20 -27.32 -3.84
C VAL A 163 -14.33 -27.09 -2.33
N SER A 164 -15.22 -27.82 -1.65
CA SER A 164 -15.58 -27.57 -0.24
C SER A 164 -14.39 -27.68 0.71
N GLU A 165 -13.58 -28.73 0.54
CA GLU A 165 -12.34 -28.96 1.33
C GLU A 165 -11.35 -27.81 1.12
N MET A 166 -10.99 -27.49 -0.13
CA MET A 166 -10.07 -26.38 -0.42
C MET A 166 -10.54 -25.05 0.19
N VAL A 167 -11.84 -24.78 0.10
CA VAL A 167 -12.41 -23.55 0.63
C VAL A 167 -12.34 -23.52 2.15
N SER A 168 -12.62 -24.65 2.83
CA SER A 168 -12.48 -24.74 4.27
C SER A 168 -11.04 -24.50 4.70
N ASP A 169 -10.09 -25.20 4.09
CA ASP A 169 -8.66 -25.10 4.42
C ASP A 169 -8.16 -23.65 4.33
N GLU A 170 -8.47 -22.96 3.23
CA GLU A 170 -8.08 -21.56 3.05
C GLU A 170 -8.75 -20.63 4.06
N LEU A 171 -10.02 -20.86 4.41
CA LEU A 171 -10.73 -20.07 5.40
C LEU A 171 -10.24 -20.33 6.83
N ASP A 172 -9.77 -21.54 7.13
CA ASP A 172 -9.13 -21.88 8.41
C ASP A 172 -7.77 -21.16 8.51
N LEU A 173 -6.92 -21.25 7.48
CA LEU A 173 -5.62 -20.55 7.43
C LEU A 173 -5.77 -19.03 7.54
N ILE A 174 -6.77 -18.44 6.89
CA ILE A 174 -7.08 -17.00 7.01
C ILE A 174 -7.53 -16.63 8.43
N ARG A 175 -8.32 -17.48 9.09
CA ARG A 175 -8.78 -17.26 10.47
C ARG A 175 -7.64 -17.37 11.49
N GLU A 176 -6.75 -18.32 11.28
CA GLU A 176 -5.58 -18.57 12.13
C GLU A 176 -4.47 -17.55 11.93
N HIS A 177 -4.37 -16.96 10.73
CA HIS A 177 -3.42 -15.91 10.36
C HIS A 177 -1.95 -16.24 10.74
N GLU A 178 -1.57 -17.52 10.64
CA GLU A 178 -0.27 -18.05 11.06
C GLU A 178 0.78 -18.00 9.94
N GLY A 179 1.48 -16.87 9.80
CA GLY A 179 2.71 -16.83 9.00
C GLY A 179 2.54 -17.22 7.53
N TRP A 180 3.60 -17.79 6.97
CA TRP A 180 3.65 -18.25 5.59
C TRP A 180 3.32 -19.74 5.49
N LEU A 181 2.11 -20.07 5.02
CA LEU A 181 1.63 -21.45 4.92
C LEU A 181 1.18 -21.77 3.49
N LYS A 182 1.21 -23.06 3.14
CA LYS A 182 0.75 -23.55 1.83
C LYS A 182 -0.70 -23.96 1.96
N GLY A 183 -1.58 -23.23 1.27
CA GLY A 183 -3.00 -23.58 1.14
C GLY A 183 -3.27 -24.66 0.10
N SER A 184 -4.54 -24.94 -0.13
CA SER A 184 -5.01 -26.03 -1.00
C SER A 184 -5.20 -25.61 -2.45
N ILE A 185 -5.30 -24.30 -2.72
CA ILE A 185 -5.59 -23.77 -4.07
C ILE A 185 -4.33 -23.62 -4.92
N PHE A 186 -3.23 -23.15 -4.35
CA PHE A 186 -1.99 -22.81 -5.08
C PHE A 186 -0.81 -23.71 -4.69
N PRO A 187 0.19 -23.88 -5.58
CA PRO A 187 1.32 -24.77 -5.30
C PRO A 187 2.33 -24.19 -4.30
N TYR A 188 2.17 -22.91 -3.91
CA TYR A 188 3.08 -22.14 -3.06
C TYR A 188 2.41 -21.57 -1.82
N ARG A 189 3.23 -21.12 -0.88
CA ARG A 189 2.82 -20.47 0.36
C ARG A 189 2.33 -19.04 0.14
N VAL A 190 1.40 -18.61 0.98
CA VAL A 190 0.86 -17.25 1.10
C VAL A 190 1.09 -16.76 2.53
N ASP A 191 1.30 -15.45 2.71
CA ASP A 191 1.43 -14.84 4.04
C ASP A 191 0.06 -14.59 4.66
N TYR A 192 -0.41 -15.51 5.51
CA TYR A 192 -1.71 -15.38 6.15
C TYR A 192 -1.72 -14.32 7.28
N THR A 193 -0.57 -13.79 7.70
CA THR A 193 -0.52 -12.69 8.71
C THR A 193 -1.11 -11.38 8.21
N GLN A 194 -1.27 -11.25 6.89
CA GLN A 194 -1.84 -10.08 6.23
C GLN A 194 -3.37 -10.00 6.38
N PHE A 195 -4.05 -11.09 6.76
CA PHE A 195 -5.51 -11.15 6.91
C PHE A 195 -6.01 -10.66 8.28
N VAL A 196 -5.32 -9.68 8.87
CA VAL A 196 -5.73 -9.05 10.12
C VAL A 196 -6.23 -7.63 9.82
N PRO A 197 -7.54 -7.33 9.95
CA PRO A 197 -8.06 -5.98 9.78
C PRO A 197 -7.40 -5.00 10.75
N ARG A 198 -6.97 -3.85 10.23
CA ARG A 198 -6.24 -2.80 10.98
C ARG A 198 -6.77 -1.41 10.63
N GLY A 199 -6.46 -0.41 11.46
CA GLY A 199 -6.85 0.98 11.19
C GLY A 199 -8.36 1.16 11.09
N HIS A 200 -8.83 1.87 10.06
CA HIS A 200 -10.27 2.14 9.89
C HIS A 200 -11.08 0.90 9.53
N TYR A 201 -10.46 -0.20 9.08
CA TYR A 201 -11.17 -1.43 8.75
C TYR A 201 -11.77 -2.15 9.96
N THR A 202 -11.37 -1.77 11.18
CA THR A 202 -11.93 -2.35 12.41
C THR A 202 -13.23 -1.68 12.87
N ARG A 203 -13.67 -0.62 12.18
CA ARG A 203 -14.80 0.24 12.61
C ARG A 203 -16.18 -0.35 12.36
N SER A 204 -16.33 -1.26 11.39
CA SER A 204 -17.60 -1.95 11.09
C SER A 204 -17.33 -3.38 10.59
N GLU A 205 -18.34 -4.25 10.69
CA GLU A 205 -18.21 -5.62 10.18
C GLU A 205 -18.14 -5.66 8.65
N GLU A 206 -18.80 -4.73 7.99
CA GLU A 206 -18.75 -4.51 6.54
C GLU A 206 -17.32 -4.18 6.09
N LEU A 207 -16.65 -3.25 6.77
CA LEU A 207 -15.27 -2.89 6.45
C LEU A 207 -14.28 -4.03 6.74
N LYS A 208 -14.49 -4.83 7.79
CA LYS A 208 -13.67 -6.02 8.06
C LYS A 208 -13.81 -7.05 6.93
N LYS A 209 -15.05 -7.35 6.51
CA LYS A 209 -15.34 -8.28 5.39
C LYS A 209 -14.78 -7.78 4.07
N TYR A 210 -14.95 -6.49 3.78
CA TYR A 210 -14.38 -5.84 2.61
C TYR A 210 -12.85 -5.97 2.61
N PHE A 211 -12.18 -5.61 3.71
CA PHE A 211 -10.74 -5.77 3.86
C PHE A 211 -10.30 -7.19 3.54
N LEU A 212 -10.88 -8.21 4.18
CA LEU A 212 -10.49 -9.61 3.97
C LEU A 212 -10.65 -10.06 2.52
N GLY A 213 -11.79 -9.73 1.88
CA GLY A 213 -12.05 -10.07 0.49
C GLY A 213 -11.09 -9.38 -0.49
N MET A 214 -10.82 -8.10 -0.28
CA MET A 214 -9.89 -7.34 -1.11
C MET A 214 -8.44 -7.76 -0.87
N MET A 215 -8.07 -8.09 0.36
CA MET A 215 -6.78 -8.66 0.70
C MET A 215 -6.57 -9.99 0.00
N TRP A 216 -7.56 -10.88 -0.03
CA TRP A 216 -7.46 -12.14 -0.78
C TRP A 216 -7.22 -11.89 -2.27
N TYR A 217 -7.98 -10.98 -2.89
CA TYR A 217 -7.80 -10.62 -4.30
C TYR A 217 -6.50 -9.87 -4.62
N GLY A 218 -5.93 -9.18 -3.65
CA GLY A 218 -4.68 -8.43 -3.80
C GLY A 218 -3.43 -9.17 -3.36
N LEU A 219 -3.52 -10.14 -2.46
CA LEU A 219 -2.37 -10.84 -1.88
C LEU A 219 -2.04 -12.16 -2.57
N VAL A 220 -3.01 -12.81 -3.21
CA VAL A 220 -2.79 -14.11 -3.83
C VAL A 220 -2.47 -13.94 -5.32
N PRO A 221 -1.21 -14.15 -5.74
CA PRO A 221 -0.86 -14.03 -7.15
C PRO A 221 -1.23 -15.29 -7.94
N PHE A 222 -1.44 -15.11 -9.23
CA PHE A 222 -1.34 -16.17 -10.24
C PHE A 222 0.04 -16.07 -10.87
N ALA A 223 1.01 -16.78 -10.30
CA ALA A 223 2.40 -16.77 -10.75
C ALA A 223 2.68 -17.92 -11.74
N PRO A 224 3.32 -17.66 -12.89
CA PRO A 224 3.63 -18.69 -13.89
C PRO A 224 4.75 -19.63 -13.46
N ARG A 225 5.52 -19.26 -12.42
CA ARG A 225 6.55 -20.08 -11.79
C ARG A 225 6.56 -19.87 -10.28
N TRP A 226 7.14 -20.83 -9.59
CA TRP A 226 7.45 -20.73 -8.16
C TRP A 226 8.88 -21.21 -7.90
N LYS A 227 9.47 -20.79 -6.77
CA LYS A 227 10.84 -21.13 -6.37
C LYS A 227 10.85 -22.31 -5.40
N ASP A 228 11.87 -23.15 -5.58
CA ASP A 228 12.29 -24.36 -4.84
C ASP A 228 11.95 -25.75 -5.45
N PRO A 229 12.69 -26.22 -6.50
CA PRO A 229 13.55 -25.46 -7.43
C PRO A 229 12.68 -24.55 -8.32
N LEU A 230 13.31 -23.75 -9.20
CA LEU A 230 12.55 -22.93 -10.13
C LEU A 230 11.65 -23.81 -11.02
N THR A 231 10.35 -23.79 -10.73
CA THR A 231 9.40 -24.77 -11.26
C THR A 231 8.26 -24.05 -12.00
N PRO A 232 7.99 -24.41 -13.27
CA PRO A 232 6.81 -23.93 -14.00
C PRO A 232 5.51 -24.33 -13.30
N ALA A 233 4.51 -23.45 -13.33
CA ALA A 233 3.19 -23.67 -12.74
C ALA A 233 2.10 -23.69 -13.82
N PRO A 234 2.08 -24.68 -14.74
CA PRO A 234 1.14 -24.69 -15.86
C PRO A 234 -0.33 -24.71 -15.39
N GLU A 235 -0.62 -25.30 -14.23
CA GLU A 235 -1.93 -25.24 -13.57
C GLU A 235 -2.34 -23.81 -13.21
N VAL A 236 -1.41 -23.00 -12.67
CA VAL A 236 -1.66 -21.60 -12.31
C VAL A 236 -1.76 -20.72 -13.57
N VAL A 237 -1.01 -21.02 -14.62
CA VAL A 237 -1.14 -20.34 -15.92
C VAL A 237 -2.52 -20.62 -16.53
N ARG A 238 -3.02 -21.87 -16.47
CA ARG A 238 -4.39 -22.21 -16.87
C ARG A 238 -5.43 -21.51 -16.00
N GLN A 239 -5.20 -21.41 -14.69
CA GLN A 239 -6.06 -20.65 -13.78
C GLN A 239 -6.16 -19.17 -14.20
N ALA A 240 -5.03 -18.49 -14.44
CA ALA A 240 -5.00 -17.11 -14.89
C ALA A 240 -5.76 -16.93 -16.21
N LEU A 241 -5.52 -17.82 -17.19
CA LEU A 241 -6.18 -17.82 -18.50
C LEU A 241 -7.71 -17.96 -18.37
N LEU A 242 -8.17 -18.91 -17.56
CA LEU A 242 -9.60 -19.15 -17.33
C LEU A 242 -10.26 -18.01 -16.55
N LEU A 243 -9.56 -17.44 -15.55
CA LEU A 243 -10.08 -16.34 -14.75
C LEU A 243 -10.37 -15.10 -15.60
N VAL A 244 -9.40 -14.67 -16.42
CA VAL A 244 -9.60 -13.49 -17.27
C VAL A 244 -10.62 -13.72 -18.37
N ARG A 245 -10.73 -14.97 -18.86
CA ARG A 245 -11.81 -15.35 -19.77
C ARG A 245 -13.17 -15.26 -19.07
N ASP A 246 -13.28 -15.73 -17.83
CA ASP A 246 -14.54 -15.70 -17.08
C ASP A 246 -14.99 -14.28 -16.74
N ILE A 247 -14.06 -13.38 -16.40
CA ILE A 247 -14.34 -11.95 -16.25
C ILE A 247 -14.90 -11.36 -17.55
N SER A 248 -14.26 -11.67 -18.68
CA SER A 248 -14.68 -11.18 -20.00
C SER A 248 -16.05 -11.74 -20.42
N GLU A 249 -16.25 -13.06 -20.31
CA GLU A 249 -17.50 -13.73 -20.70
C GLU A 249 -18.70 -13.26 -19.87
N ALA A 250 -18.49 -13.04 -18.58
CA ALA A 250 -19.53 -12.54 -17.68
C ALA A 250 -19.78 -11.02 -17.84
N ASN A 251 -19.09 -10.35 -18.77
CA ASN A 251 -19.12 -8.89 -18.96
C ASN A 251 -18.77 -8.12 -17.68
N LEU A 252 -17.80 -8.62 -16.91
CA LEU A 252 -17.41 -8.04 -15.63
C LEU A 252 -16.25 -7.06 -15.72
N THR A 253 -15.66 -6.84 -16.90
CA THR A 253 -14.52 -5.93 -17.08
C THR A 253 -14.80 -4.52 -16.56
N GLN A 254 -15.98 -3.96 -16.85
CA GLN A 254 -16.35 -2.63 -16.36
C GLN A 254 -16.59 -2.60 -14.85
N LYS A 255 -17.17 -3.67 -14.27
CA LYS A 255 -17.35 -3.77 -12.81
C LYS A 255 -16.01 -3.92 -12.10
N TRP A 256 -15.10 -4.70 -12.67
CA TRP A 256 -13.74 -4.83 -12.18
C TRP A 256 -13.01 -3.49 -12.21
N ASP A 257 -13.10 -2.75 -13.33
CA ASP A 257 -12.50 -1.42 -13.44
C ASP A 257 -13.11 -0.43 -12.44
N ALA A 258 -14.42 -0.49 -12.20
CA ALA A 258 -15.09 0.32 -11.19
C ALA A 258 -14.68 -0.03 -9.73
N LEU A 259 -14.17 -1.24 -9.47
CA LEU A 259 -13.52 -1.59 -8.20
C LEU A 259 -12.08 -1.10 -8.13
N TYR A 260 -11.37 -1.13 -9.25
CA TYR A 260 -9.94 -0.86 -9.33
C TYR A 260 -9.63 0.64 -9.39
N THR A 261 -10.31 1.38 -10.26
CA THR A 261 -10.00 2.78 -10.59
C THR A 261 -10.15 3.76 -9.41
N PRO A 262 -11.22 3.71 -8.59
CA PRO A 262 -11.33 4.59 -7.44
C PRO A 262 -10.18 4.38 -6.44
N ILE A 263 -9.77 3.14 -6.21
CA ILE A 263 -8.64 2.84 -5.32
C ILE A 263 -7.33 3.40 -5.88
N ASN A 264 -7.12 3.32 -7.20
CA ASN A 264 -5.94 3.92 -7.84
C ASN A 264 -5.85 5.43 -7.64
N PHE A 265 -7.00 6.12 -7.70
CA PHE A 265 -7.04 7.56 -7.47
C PHE A 265 -6.66 7.94 -6.04
N PHE A 266 -6.99 7.10 -5.05
CA PHE A 266 -6.64 7.35 -3.66
C PHE A 266 -5.19 6.96 -3.34
N VAL A 267 -4.75 5.75 -3.71
CA VAL A 267 -3.52 5.12 -3.18
C VAL A 267 -2.48 4.79 -4.26
N GLY A 268 -2.84 4.95 -5.53
CA GLY A 268 -1.97 4.65 -6.67
C GLY A 268 -2.19 3.28 -7.30
N PHE A 269 -1.52 3.04 -8.42
CA PHE A 269 -1.69 1.85 -9.23
C PHE A 269 -1.02 0.61 -8.61
N SER A 270 -1.55 -0.57 -8.94
CA SER A 270 -0.88 -1.84 -8.71
C SER A 270 0.27 -2.04 -9.70
N ASP A 271 1.40 -2.54 -9.19
CA ASP A 271 2.56 -2.90 -10.00
C ASP A 271 2.39 -4.27 -10.68
N ASP A 272 1.52 -5.14 -10.18
CA ASP A 272 1.23 -6.44 -10.80
C ASP A 272 0.43 -6.35 -12.11
N LEU A 273 0.42 -7.44 -12.89
CA LEU A 273 -0.39 -7.55 -14.10
C LEU A 273 -1.87 -7.50 -13.77
N ARG A 274 -2.63 -6.84 -14.65
CA ARG A 274 -4.09 -6.73 -14.57
C ARG A 274 -4.79 -7.74 -15.48
N PRO A 275 -6.08 -8.06 -15.22
CA PRO A 275 -6.86 -8.97 -16.04
C PRO A 275 -6.93 -8.59 -17.53
N ASP A 276 -6.96 -7.29 -17.86
CA ASP A 276 -7.00 -6.81 -19.25
C ASP A 276 -5.74 -7.17 -20.03
N GLU A 277 -4.56 -7.11 -19.39
CA GLU A 277 -3.27 -7.41 -20.01
C GLU A 277 -3.15 -8.90 -20.36
N VAL A 278 -3.56 -9.77 -19.42
CA VAL A 278 -3.56 -11.22 -19.63
C VAL A 278 -4.66 -11.64 -20.61
N LEU A 279 -5.81 -10.96 -20.62
CA LEU A 279 -6.86 -11.17 -21.61
C LEU A 279 -6.40 -10.80 -23.02
N ALA A 280 -5.70 -9.67 -23.18
CA ALA A 280 -5.15 -9.26 -24.47
C ALA A 280 -4.14 -10.28 -25.00
N LEU A 281 -3.28 -10.83 -24.13
CA LEU A 281 -2.38 -11.92 -24.48
C LEU A 281 -3.15 -13.19 -24.91
N SER A 282 -4.21 -13.55 -24.17
CA SER A 282 -5.09 -14.68 -24.52
C SER A 282 -5.70 -14.49 -25.91
N GLN A 283 -6.22 -13.30 -26.21
CA GLN A 283 -6.81 -12.98 -27.50
C GLN A 283 -5.81 -13.00 -28.66
N ALA A 284 -4.57 -12.56 -28.41
CA ALA A 284 -3.50 -12.63 -29.40
C ALA A 284 -3.09 -14.07 -29.75
N VAL A 285 -3.14 -14.99 -28.77
CA VAL A 285 -2.72 -16.38 -28.96
C VAL A 285 -3.85 -17.29 -29.44
N PHE A 286 -5.07 -17.11 -28.93
CA PHE A 286 -6.21 -18.00 -29.17
C PHE A 286 -7.32 -17.38 -30.04
N GLY A 287 -7.25 -16.08 -30.35
CA GLY A 287 -8.24 -15.32 -31.12
C GLY A 287 -9.17 -14.47 -30.23
N LYS A 288 -9.91 -13.52 -30.83
CA LYS A 288 -10.68 -12.47 -30.10
C LYS A 288 -11.70 -12.98 -29.07
N LYS A 289 -12.30 -14.15 -29.30
CA LYS A 289 -13.27 -14.80 -28.39
C LYS A 289 -12.95 -16.29 -28.32
N PRO A 290 -11.92 -16.68 -27.56
CA PRO A 290 -11.51 -18.07 -27.51
C PRO A 290 -12.58 -18.91 -26.80
N SER A 291 -12.94 -20.04 -27.39
CA SER A 291 -13.81 -21.01 -26.74
C SER A 291 -13.03 -21.78 -25.66
N LEU A 292 -13.75 -22.36 -24.70
CA LEU A 292 -13.14 -23.17 -23.64
C LEU A 292 -12.36 -24.38 -24.22
N SER A 293 -12.86 -24.99 -25.30
CA SER A 293 -12.16 -26.03 -26.05
C SER A 293 -10.92 -25.52 -26.78
N GLY A 294 -10.87 -24.26 -27.17
CA GLY A 294 -9.69 -23.65 -27.79
C GLY A 294 -8.47 -23.60 -26.87
N PHE A 295 -8.69 -23.61 -25.55
CA PHE A 295 -7.61 -23.65 -24.56
C PHE A 295 -7.01 -25.05 -24.33
N ALA A 296 -7.60 -26.09 -24.94
CA ALA A 296 -7.04 -27.46 -24.91
C ALA A 296 -5.93 -27.68 -25.95
N ASP A 297 -5.68 -26.71 -26.84
CA ASP A 297 -4.59 -26.75 -27.80
C ASP A 297 -3.24 -26.51 -27.08
N GLU A 298 -2.52 -27.59 -26.82
CA GLU A 298 -1.26 -27.58 -26.06
C GLU A 298 -0.17 -26.71 -26.71
N ALA A 299 -0.12 -26.62 -28.05
CA ALA A 299 0.86 -25.77 -28.73
C ALA A 299 0.55 -24.28 -28.52
N LYS A 300 -0.72 -23.89 -28.57
CA LYS A 300 -1.14 -22.53 -28.24
C LYS A 300 -0.98 -22.24 -26.75
N PHE A 301 -1.27 -23.20 -25.88
CA PHE A 301 -1.07 -23.05 -24.45
C PHE A 301 0.41 -22.83 -24.10
N ALA A 302 1.32 -23.62 -24.65
CA ALA A 302 2.76 -23.41 -24.48
C ALA A 302 3.19 -22.01 -24.93
N ARG A 303 2.72 -21.56 -26.11
CA ARG A 303 2.98 -20.20 -26.60
C ARG A 303 2.41 -19.11 -25.68
N PHE A 304 1.24 -19.33 -25.10
CA PHE A 304 0.64 -18.41 -24.12
C PHE A 304 1.51 -18.34 -22.86
N ALA A 305 1.92 -19.49 -22.30
CA ALA A 305 2.78 -19.54 -21.12
C ALA A 305 4.13 -18.84 -21.33
N ASP A 306 4.78 -19.08 -22.48
CA ASP A 306 6.05 -18.45 -22.84
C ASP A 306 5.93 -16.93 -22.98
N ASN A 307 4.80 -16.45 -23.51
CA ASN A 307 4.56 -15.01 -23.65
C ASN A 307 4.09 -14.36 -22.35
N PHE A 308 3.43 -15.11 -21.45
CA PHE A 308 3.08 -14.63 -20.12
C PHE A 308 4.35 -14.23 -19.37
N LEU A 309 5.40 -15.05 -19.43
CA LEU A 309 6.69 -14.79 -18.81
C LEU A 309 7.41 -13.54 -19.33
N LYS A 310 6.99 -13.01 -20.49
CA LYS A 310 7.56 -11.82 -21.13
C LYS A 310 6.73 -10.56 -20.90
N LEU A 311 5.61 -10.66 -20.18
CA LEU A 311 4.85 -9.49 -19.77
C LEU A 311 5.66 -8.64 -18.78
N ARG A 312 5.20 -7.41 -18.53
CA ARG A 312 5.92 -6.47 -17.66
C ARG A 312 6.09 -7.02 -16.24
N MET A 313 7.23 -6.70 -15.64
CA MET A 313 7.55 -7.03 -14.25
C MET A 313 6.99 -5.97 -13.29
N PRO A 314 6.65 -6.35 -12.04
CA PRO A 314 6.36 -5.37 -10.98
C PRO A 314 7.63 -4.56 -10.63
N SER A 315 7.44 -3.29 -10.28
CA SER A 315 8.57 -2.39 -9.94
C SER A 315 9.07 -2.63 -8.51
N ILE A 316 8.16 -2.82 -7.55
CA ILE A 316 8.50 -3.36 -6.23
C ILE A 316 8.50 -4.87 -6.27
N LYS A 317 9.64 -5.46 -5.89
CA LYS A 317 9.72 -6.89 -5.59
C LYS A 317 9.70 -7.07 -4.08
N PRO A 318 8.88 -7.98 -3.54
CA PRO A 318 9.01 -8.39 -2.15
C PRO A 318 10.45 -8.87 -1.92
N LYS A 319 11.17 -8.23 -0.98
CA LYS A 319 12.48 -8.71 -0.51
C LYS A 319 12.29 -9.93 0.40
N ILE A 320 11.54 -10.94 -0.05
CA ILE A 320 11.45 -12.27 0.59
C ILE A 320 12.72 -13.06 0.21
N TYR A 321 13.87 -12.38 0.16
CA TYR A 321 15.15 -13.04 -0.06
C TYR A 321 15.42 -13.94 1.14
N ASN A 322 15.52 -15.26 0.90
CA ASN A 322 16.52 -16.22 1.40
C ASN A 322 17.13 -16.08 2.82
N GLU A 323 16.53 -15.38 3.77
CA GLU A 323 17.12 -15.20 5.11
C GLU A 323 16.61 -16.23 6.12
N LEU A 324 15.39 -16.74 5.93
CA LEU A 324 14.81 -17.80 6.75
C LEU A 324 15.12 -19.22 6.26
N GLY A 325 15.95 -19.39 5.22
CA GLY A 325 16.51 -20.68 4.78
C GLY A 325 15.53 -21.84 4.50
N SER A 326 14.22 -21.63 4.59
CA SER A 326 13.24 -22.72 4.60
C SER A 326 11.81 -22.28 4.27
N LEU A 327 11.59 -21.03 3.90
CA LEU A 327 10.28 -20.62 3.44
C LEU A 327 10.16 -20.96 1.96
N SER A 328 9.79 -22.20 1.69
CA SER A 328 9.54 -22.73 0.35
C SER A 328 8.32 -23.65 0.42
N PRO A 329 7.53 -23.79 -0.64
CA PRO A 329 7.60 -23.10 -1.94
C PRO A 329 6.96 -21.70 -1.97
N PHE A 330 7.44 -20.77 -2.81
CA PHE A 330 6.88 -19.42 -2.98
C PHE A 330 6.71 -18.98 -4.45
N PRO A 331 5.78 -18.04 -4.76
CA PRO A 331 5.71 -17.41 -6.08
C PRO A 331 7.08 -16.85 -6.48
N ASP A 332 7.50 -17.05 -7.73
CA ASP A 332 8.78 -16.50 -8.20
C ASP A 332 8.69 -14.96 -8.27
N PRO A 333 9.40 -14.20 -7.42
CA PRO A 333 9.37 -12.73 -7.43
C PRO A 333 10.01 -12.15 -8.71
N ASP A 334 10.71 -12.97 -9.48
CA ASP A 334 11.34 -12.63 -10.75
C ASP A 334 10.49 -13.07 -11.96
N THR A 335 9.18 -13.22 -11.77
CA THR A 335 8.21 -13.41 -12.87
C THR A 335 7.09 -12.39 -12.85
N PRO A 336 6.46 -12.11 -14.01
CA PRO A 336 5.21 -11.37 -14.06
C PRO A 336 4.12 -12.14 -13.33
N GLN A 337 3.37 -11.48 -12.45
CA GLN A 337 2.29 -12.09 -11.68
C GLN A 337 0.99 -11.35 -11.97
N LEU A 338 -0.09 -12.10 -12.20
CA LEU A 338 -1.44 -11.53 -12.23
C LEU A 338 -1.99 -11.52 -10.81
N ARG A 339 -2.57 -10.41 -10.40
CA ARG A 339 -3.40 -10.32 -9.20
C ARG A 339 -4.71 -9.70 -9.58
N LEU A 340 -5.82 -10.23 -9.06
CA LEU A 340 -7.13 -9.72 -9.44
C LEU A 340 -7.28 -8.26 -9.01
N LEU A 341 -6.80 -7.90 -7.82
CA LEU A 341 -6.81 -6.53 -7.30
C LEU A 341 -5.48 -6.22 -6.58
N GLY A 342 -4.37 -6.32 -7.30
CA GLY A 342 -2.99 -6.30 -6.78
C GLY A 342 -2.66 -5.12 -5.84
N GLN A 343 -1.69 -5.34 -4.95
CA GLN A 343 -1.29 -4.35 -3.94
C GLN A 343 -0.62 -3.12 -4.59
N ARG A 344 -0.77 -1.98 -3.92
CA ARG A 344 -0.51 -0.67 -4.52
C ARG A 344 0.93 -0.26 -4.23
N TYR A 345 1.55 0.36 -5.22
CA TYR A 345 2.86 0.96 -5.05
C TYR A 345 2.74 2.25 -4.25
N VAL A 346 3.33 2.27 -3.06
CA VAL A 346 3.38 3.45 -2.19
C VAL A 346 4.84 3.85 -1.99
N PRO A 347 5.22 5.11 -2.23
CA PRO A 347 6.62 5.53 -2.31
C PRO A 347 7.37 5.40 -0.99
N ASP A 348 6.71 5.66 0.13
CA ASP A 348 7.28 5.47 1.46
C ASP A 348 7.62 3.99 1.72
N SER A 349 6.76 3.07 1.31
CA SER A 349 6.98 1.63 1.46
C SER A 349 8.22 1.19 0.68
N GLU A 350 8.44 1.73 -0.52
CA GLU A 350 9.72 1.52 -1.22
C GLU A 350 10.90 2.07 -0.41
N ILE A 351 10.84 3.32 0.04
CA ILE A 351 11.93 3.94 0.80
C ILE A 351 12.25 3.12 2.05
N LEU A 352 11.23 2.76 2.82
CA LEU A 352 11.35 1.98 4.05
C LEU A 352 11.90 0.57 3.76
N GLN A 353 11.47 -0.09 2.69
CA GLN A 353 11.96 -1.42 2.30
C GLN A 353 13.38 -1.38 1.72
N GLU A 354 13.74 -0.33 0.99
CA GLU A 354 15.05 -0.16 0.39
C GLU A 354 16.12 0.28 1.38
N LEU A 355 15.71 0.93 2.48
CA LEU A 355 16.61 1.35 3.55
C LEU A 355 16.73 0.34 4.70
N VAL A 356 16.17 -0.86 4.55
CA VAL A 356 16.45 -1.99 5.43
C VAL A 356 17.59 -2.80 4.82
N GLY A 357 18.68 -2.94 5.59
CA GLY A 357 19.91 -3.60 5.19
C GLY A 357 20.15 -4.82 6.05
N ILE A 358 19.39 -5.88 5.79
CA ILE A 358 19.57 -7.18 6.40
C ILE A 358 20.10 -8.12 5.31
N ASP A 359 21.10 -8.92 5.68
CA ASP A 359 21.42 -10.16 4.99
C ASP A 359 21.29 -11.31 6.01
N ARG A 360 21.35 -12.57 5.55
CA ARG A 360 21.17 -13.74 6.43
C ARG A 360 22.14 -13.76 7.62
N GLU A 361 23.38 -13.35 7.41
CA GLU A 361 24.37 -13.30 8.48
C GLU A 361 24.03 -12.20 9.48
N ALA A 362 23.57 -11.06 8.97
CA ALA A 362 23.10 -9.94 9.76
C ALA A 362 21.87 -10.30 10.60
N PHE A 363 20.87 -10.96 10.00
CA PHE A 363 19.68 -11.45 10.69
C PHE A 363 20.02 -12.40 11.84
N LEU A 364 20.84 -13.43 11.57
CA LEU A 364 21.21 -14.44 12.56
C LEU A 364 22.06 -13.89 13.71
N LYS A 365 22.84 -12.84 13.46
CA LYS A 365 23.70 -12.19 14.47
C LYS A 365 23.03 -11.00 15.14
N GLU A 366 21.77 -10.69 14.81
CA GLU A 366 21.09 -9.46 15.23
C GLU A 366 21.89 -8.18 14.89
N THR A 367 22.65 -8.22 13.80
CA THR A 367 23.40 -7.10 13.25
C THR A 367 22.71 -6.55 11.99
N GLY A 368 23.15 -5.40 11.47
CA GLY A 368 22.47 -4.77 10.34
C GLY A 368 21.37 -3.80 10.77
N ARG A 369 20.68 -3.22 9.78
CA ARG A 369 19.57 -2.30 10.00
C ARG A 369 18.25 -3.02 9.77
N MET A 370 17.64 -3.52 10.85
CA MET A 370 16.47 -4.39 10.77
C MET A 370 15.13 -3.68 10.60
N LEU A 371 15.02 -2.46 11.12
CA LEU A 371 13.80 -1.68 11.08
C LEU A 371 14.11 -0.31 10.46
N PRO A 372 13.27 0.16 9.54
CA PRO A 372 13.38 1.52 9.04
C PRO A 372 12.83 2.51 10.06
N MET A 373 13.11 3.79 9.85
CA MET A 373 12.58 4.89 10.66
C MET A 373 11.75 5.83 9.78
N GLY A 374 10.70 6.44 10.33
CA GLY A 374 9.92 7.45 9.58
C GLY A 374 10.78 8.64 9.08
N LEU A 375 11.90 8.91 9.75
CA LEU A 375 12.88 9.91 9.32
C LEU A 375 13.54 9.57 7.97
N ASP A 376 13.58 8.30 7.56
CA ASP A 376 14.16 7.89 6.27
C ASP A 376 13.42 8.53 5.11
N VAL A 377 12.09 8.53 5.17
CA VAL A 377 11.23 9.15 4.14
C VAL A 377 11.54 10.63 4.06
N MET A 378 11.59 11.31 5.20
CA MET A 378 11.91 12.75 5.25
C MET A 378 13.32 13.04 4.70
N ALA A 379 14.31 12.21 5.03
CA ALA A 379 15.68 12.39 4.57
C ALA A 379 15.81 12.16 3.06
N VAL A 380 15.12 11.16 2.51
CA VAL A 380 15.06 10.91 1.06
C VAL A 380 14.39 12.08 0.34
N CYS A 381 13.32 12.64 0.91
CA CYS A 381 12.61 13.83 0.41
C CYS A 381 13.34 15.16 0.70
N GLY A 382 14.62 15.14 1.07
CA GLY A 382 15.47 16.35 1.15
C GLY A 382 15.59 17.01 2.52
N SER A 383 15.00 16.45 3.59
CA SER A 383 15.16 17.00 4.94
C SER A 383 16.57 16.78 5.49
N GLN A 384 17.38 17.84 5.44
CA GLN A 384 18.75 17.85 5.99
C GLN A 384 18.76 17.53 7.50
N ARG A 385 17.73 17.98 8.24
CA ARG A 385 17.61 17.70 9.66
C ARG A 385 17.35 16.22 9.92
N ALA A 386 16.48 15.58 9.14
CA ALA A 386 16.22 14.16 9.26
C ALA A 386 17.48 13.34 8.93
N ALA A 387 18.17 13.69 7.84
CA ALA A 387 19.44 13.06 7.48
C ALA A 387 20.47 13.16 8.61
N TRP A 388 20.67 14.35 9.19
CA TRP A 388 21.58 14.55 10.32
C TRP A 388 21.19 13.70 11.55
N LEU A 389 19.89 13.61 11.87
CA LEU A 389 19.43 12.80 13.00
C LEU A 389 19.74 11.32 12.77
N LEU A 390 19.49 10.82 11.56
CA LEU A 390 19.78 9.44 11.18
C LEU A 390 21.28 9.13 11.23
N ASP A 391 22.11 10.06 10.75
CA ASP A 391 23.55 9.85 10.63
C ASP A 391 24.30 10.04 11.95
N GLU A 392 24.01 11.12 12.69
CA GLU A 392 24.81 11.54 13.84
C GLU A 392 24.22 11.11 15.18
N LEU A 393 22.89 11.18 15.33
CA LEU A 393 22.21 10.84 16.58
C LEU A 393 21.90 9.34 16.67
N TYR A 394 21.24 8.80 15.65
CA TYR A 394 20.82 7.40 15.61
C TYR A 394 21.88 6.47 15.03
N LYS A 395 22.87 7.03 14.34
CA LYS A 395 24.01 6.32 13.77
C LYS A 395 23.60 5.15 12.89
N GLU A 396 22.58 5.35 12.05
CA GLU A 396 22.12 4.34 11.08
C GLU A 396 23.23 3.88 10.12
N PRO A 397 24.17 4.74 9.64
CA PRO A 397 25.30 4.28 8.84
C PRO A 397 26.21 3.25 9.53
N ASP A 398 26.32 3.31 10.86
CA ASP A 398 27.13 2.35 11.64
C ASP A 398 26.44 0.98 11.72
N LYS A 399 25.11 0.94 11.61
CA LYS A 399 24.30 -0.29 11.64
C LYS A 399 24.32 -1.01 10.30
N TRP A 400 24.41 -0.27 9.19
CA TRP A 400 24.50 -0.85 7.85
C TRP A 400 25.36 0.01 6.92
N SER A 401 26.50 -0.53 6.49
CA SER A 401 27.47 0.17 5.64
C SER A 401 26.91 0.60 4.27
N GLY A 402 25.89 -0.09 3.76
CA GLY A 402 25.22 0.25 2.50
C GLY A 402 24.21 1.40 2.63
N TYR A 403 23.88 1.85 3.84
CA TYR A 403 22.79 2.79 4.10
C TYR A 403 22.93 4.10 3.34
N LEU A 404 24.11 4.75 3.41
CA LEU A 404 24.34 6.04 2.75
C LEU A 404 24.23 5.94 1.22
N GLN A 405 24.71 4.84 0.64
CA GLN A 405 24.63 4.61 -0.80
C GLN A 405 23.17 4.34 -1.23
N ALA A 406 22.45 3.52 -0.48
CA ALA A 406 21.03 3.23 -0.73
C ALA A 406 20.18 4.50 -0.62
N ARG A 407 20.40 5.31 0.44
CA ARG A 407 19.71 6.59 0.62
C ARG A 407 20.00 7.55 -0.52
N LYS A 408 21.25 7.70 -0.93
CA LYS A 408 21.63 8.55 -2.07
C LYS A 408 20.91 8.15 -3.36
N LYS A 409 20.88 6.85 -3.68
CA LYS A 409 20.18 6.33 -4.86
C LYS A 409 18.67 6.65 -4.81
N LEU A 410 18.06 6.51 -3.64
CA LEU A 410 16.65 6.85 -3.45
C LEU A 410 16.43 8.36 -3.59
N THR A 411 17.24 9.20 -2.96
CA THR A 411 17.18 10.66 -3.10
C THR A 411 17.26 11.07 -4.58
N GLU A 412 18.26 10.59 -5.33
CA GLU A 412 18.40 10.87 -6.76
C GLU A 412 17.17 10.42 -7.57
N LYS A 413 16.60 9.26 -7.23
CA LYS A 413 15.38 8.76 -7.87
C LYS A 413 14.19 9.68 -7.56
N PHE A 414 13.96 10.04 -6.31
CA PHE A 414 12.82 10.84 -5.88
C PHE A 414 12.93 12.30 -6.32
N ASP A 415 14.13 12.86 -6.37
CA ASP A 415 14.41 14.20 -6.90
C ASP A 415 14.14 14.29 -8.42
N SER A 416 14.24 13.17 -9.14
CA SER A 416 13.93 13.11 -10.58
C SER A 416 12.43 13.12 -10.90
N ILE A 417 11.56 13.00 -9.89
CA ILE A 417 10.11 12.96 -10.07
C ILE A 417 9.59 14.38 -10.29
N GLY A 418 9.09 14.64 -11.49
CA GLY A 418 8.43 15.91 -11.83
C GLY A 418 7.05 16.09 -11.17
N GLU A 419 6.47 17.28 -11.32
CA GLU A 419 5.18 17.65 -10.72
C GLU A 419 4.04 16.69 -11.07
N ASP A 420 3.93 16.26 -12.33
CA ASP A 420 2.94 15.25 -12.77
C ASP A 420 3.11 13.92 -12.02
N GLY A 421 4.35 13.59 -11.66
CA GLY A 421 4.66 12.40 -10.86
C GLY A 421 4.23 12.55 -9.40
N TRP A 422 4.39 13.73 -8.80
CA TRP A 422 3.93 13.99 -7.43
C TRP A 422 2.42 14.17 -7.32
N THR A 423 1.77 14.63 -8.39
CA THR A 423 0.32 14.87 -8.42
C THR A 423 -0.50 13.72 -9.02
N ARG A 424 0.14 12.57 -9.28
CA ARG A 424 -0.49 11.43 -9.98
C ARG A 424 -1.69 10.80 -9.26
N ASN A 425 -1.79 10.95 -7.94
CA ASN A 425 -2.91 10.50 -7.10
C ASN A 425 -2.91 11.25 -5.75
N LEU A 426 -3.98 11.05 -4.96
CA LEU A 426 -4.14 11.76 -3.68
C LEU A 426 -3.03 11.45 -2.67
N TYR A 427 -2.57 10.20 -2.57
CA TYR A 427 -1.50 9.83 -1.64
C TYR A 427 -0.19 10.56 -1.96
N TRP A 428 0.22 10.56 -3.23
CA TRP A 428 1.45 11.21 -3.65
C TRP A 428 1.39 12.73 -3.43
N HIS A 429 0.24 13.34 -3.68
CA HIS A 429 0.07 14.78 -3.58
C HIS A 429 -0.10 15.29 -2.14
N GLY A 430 -0.82 14.57 -1.29
CA GLY A 430 -1.17 15.07 0.03
C GLY A 430 -0.42 14.45 1.19
N CYS A 431 0.19 13.28 0.98
CA CYS A 431 0.94 12.57 2.02
C CYS A 431 2.46 12.63 1.83
N MET A 432 2.95 12.95 0.62
CA MET A 432 4.38 12.85 0.28
C MET A 432 5.00 14.13 -0.30
N SER A 433 4.28 14.89 -1.14
CA SER A 433 4.70 16.22 -1.61
C SER A 433 4.29 17.30 -0.63
#